data_AF-A0AB37HGB2-F1
#
_entry.id   AF-A0AB37HGB2-F1
#
_cell.length_a   1.000
_cell.length_b   1.000
_cell.length_c   1.000
_cell.angle_alpha   90.00
_cell.angle_beta   90.00
_cell.angle_gamma   90.00
#
_symmetry.space_group_name_H-M   'P 1'
#
loop_
_entity.id
_entity.type
_entity.pdbx_description
1 polymer ?
#
loop_
_entity_poly.entity_id
_entity_poly.type
_entity_poly.pdbx_seq_one_letter_code
_entity_poly.pdbx_strand_id
1 'polypeptide(L)'
;MLRYKDNFQIANAGLTDARSDHYDGINAIYRLPAFVRIPEGTCEDGLERLLQKLVKDLSDLSVRPNRIFIHDDMIEIDWYTKGYQMVMNRGQYVGLLLEFAEFLNKAPIHGLLIQDGYFGDDPEDSVRSVSNDMVNFFPEFNSSCFGLKDNESIEIINCN
;
A
#
# COMPACT_ATOMS: atom_id res chain seq x y z
N MET A 1 -8.57 10.14 17.64
CA MET A 1 -9.10 11.13 16.68
C MET A 1 -8.34 10.89 15.38
N LEU A 2 -9.01 10.50 14.29
CA LEU A 2 -8.32 10.28 13.01
C LEU A 2 -7.75 11.63 12.52
N ARG A 3 -6.43 11.67 12.29
CA ARG A 3 -5.72 12.88 11.82
C ARG A 3 -6.19 13.29 10.41
N TYR A 4 -6.63 12.33 9.61
CA TYR A 4 -7.06 12.51 8.23
C TYR A 4 -8.48 11.96 8.01
N LYS A 5 -9.22 12.56 7.07
CA LYS A 5 -10.62 12.20 6.76
C LYS A 5 -10.76 11.31 5.53
N ASP A 6 -9.77 11.31 4.64
CA ASP A 6 -9.80 10.58 3.37
C ASP A 6 -8.38 10.29 2.84
N ASN A 7 -8.29 9.43 1.82
CA ASN A 7 -7.03 9.03 1.21
C ASN A 7 -6.24 10.17 0.57
N PHE A 8 -6.90 11.19 0.01
CA PHE A 8 -6.19 12.31 -0.59
C PHE A 8 -5.52 13.19 0.46
N GLN A 9 -6.16 13.37 1.61
CA GLN A 9 -5.54 14.06 2.74
C GLN A 9 -4.32 13.31 3.25
N ILE A 10 -4.41 11.97 3.34
CA ILE A 10 -3.28 11.13 3.75
C ILE A 10 -2.13 11.22 2.73
N ALA A 11 -2.43 11.08 1.43
CA ALA A 11 -1.45 11.20 0.37
C ALA A 11 -0.73 12.57 0.37
N ASN A 12 -1.48 13.66 0.55
CA ASN A 12 -0.91 15.00 0.63
C ASN A 12 -0.05 15.21 1.88
N ALA A 13 -0.32 14.51 2.98
CA ALA A 13 0.53 14.58 4.17
C ALA A 13 1.93 14.03 3.90
N GLY A 14 2.12 13.20 2.88
CA GLY A 14 3.45 12.79 2.40
C GLY A 14 4.36 13.97 2.00
N LEU A 15 3.81 15.17 1.76
CA LEU A 15 4.61 16.38 1.53
C LEU A 15 5.39 16.84 2.77
N THR A 16 4.92 16.51 3.96
CA THR A 16 5.49 16.95 5.24
C THR A 16 5.97 15.80 6.10
N ASP A 17 5.25 14.69 6.08
CA ASP A 17 5.40 13.61 7.06
C ASP A 17 6.31 12.48 6.57
N ALA A 18 6.46 12.31 5.25
CA ALA A 18 7.32 11.27 4.69
C ALA A 18 8.81 11.62 4.87
N ARG A 19 9.57 10.64 5.39
CA ARG A 19 11.03 10.73 5.52
C ARG A 19 11.69 10.94 4.16
N SER A 20 12.80 11.68 4.14
CA SER A 20 13.45 12.06 2.87
C SER A 20 14.03 10.89 2.08
N ASP A 21 14.38 9.81 2.76
CA ASP A 21 14.95 8.59 2.17
C ASP A 21 13.93 7.75 1.38
N HIS A 22 12.63 8.09 1.45
CA HIS A 22 11.58 7.53 0.59
C HIS A 22 11.54 8.15 -0.80
N TYR A 23 12.24 9.27 -1.00
CA TYR A 23 12.19 10.06 -2.24
C TYR A 23 13.51 10.75 -2.59
N ASP A 24 14.62 10.14 -2.21
CA ASP A 24 15.98 10.68 -2.38
C ASP A 24 16.66 10.25 -3.69
N GLY A 25 16.00 9.42 -4.50
CA GLY A 25 16.61 8.83 -5.70
C GLY A 25 17.75 7.84 -5.39
N ILE A 26 17.79 7.28 -4.18
CA ILE A 26 18.79 6.30 -3.72
C ILE A 26 18.13 4.99 -3.30
N ASN A 27 16.95 5.05 -2.66
CA ASN A 27 16.25 3.85 -2.18
C ASN A 27 15.02 3.55 -3.03
N ALA A 28 14.76 2.27 -3.23
CA ALA A 28 13.53 1.84 -3.88
C ALA A 28 12.34 1.99 -2.93
N ILE A 29 11.16 2.13 -3.52
CA ILE A 29 9.89 2.04 -2.82
C ILE A 29 9.71 0.59 -2.39
N TYR A 30 9.45 0.39 -1.10
CA TYR A 30 9.17 -0.93 -0.55
C TYR A 30 7.76 -1.41 -0.88
N ARG A 31 6.77 -0.68 -0.39
CA ARG A 31 5.36 -1.02 -0.50
C ARG A 31 4.49 0.23 -0.41
N LEU A 32 3.24 0.08 -0.82
CA LEU A 32 2.17 1.01 -0.52
C LEU A 32 1.10 0.27 0.31
N PRO A 33 0.95 0.60 1.60
CA PRO A 33 0.00 -0.09 2.47
C PRO A 33 -1.32 0.69 2.62
N ALA A 34 -2.41 -0.06 2.75
CA ALA A 34 -3.71 0.44 3.18
C ALA A 34 -4.23 -0.41 4.35
N PHE A 35 -5.29 0.04 5.00
CA PHE A 35 -5.94 -0.71 6.05
C PHE A 35 -7.45 -0.54 6.02
N VAL A 36 -8.14 -1.50 6.64
CA VAL A 36 -9.54 -1.39 7.07
C VAL A 36 -9.61 -1.61 8.57
N ARG A 37 -10.44 -0.85 9.28
CA ARG A 37 -10.63 -1.02 10.73
C ARG A 37 -11.46 -2.28 11.01
N ILE A 38 -11.05 -3.03 12.03
CA ILE A 38 -11.90 -4.07 12.62
C ILE A 38 -12.82 -3.38 13.63
N PRO A 39 -14.15 -3.46 13.47
CA PRO A 39 -15.07 -2.87 14.44
C PRO A 39 -14.88 -3.45 15.84
N GLU A 40 -14.94 -2.59 16.86
CA GLU A 40 -14.85 -3.02 18.25
C GLU A 40 -15.97 -4.03 18.58
N GLY A 41 -15.60 -5.13 19.26
CA GLY A 41 -16.53 -6.21 19.58
C GLY A 41 -16.83 -7.18 18.44
N THR A 42 -16.10 -7.12 17.32
CA THR A 42 -16.15 -8.15 16.28
C THR A 42 -15.73 -9.50 16.86
N CYS A 43 -16.58 -10.52 16.74
CA CYS A 43 -16.25 -11.90 17.10
C CYS A 43 -15.47 -12.62 15.98
N GLU A 44 -14.91 -13.79 16.28
CA GLU A 44 -14.15 -14.61 15.32
C GLU A 44 -14.91 -14.88 14.02
N ASP A 45 -16.15 -15.37 14.09
CA ASP A 45 -17.01 -15.58 12.91
C ASP A 45 -17.25 -14.29 12.09
N GLY A 46 -17.35 -13.15 12.79
CA GLY A 46 -17.53 -11.84 12.17
C GLY A 46 -16.28 -11.41 11.41
N LEU A 47 -15.10 -11.65 11.99
CA LEU A 47 -13.81 -11.39 11.38
C LEU A 47 -13.59 -12.28 10.15
N GLU A 48 -13.93 -13.57 10.23
CA GLU A 48 -13.79 -14.48 9.10
C GLU A 48 -14.65 -14.03 7.91
N ARG A 49 -15.92 -13.63 8.15
CA ARG A 49 -16.80 -13.12 7.09
C ARG A 49 -16.29 -11.81 6.49
N LEU A 50 -15.76 -10.92 7.33
CA LEU A 50 -15.13 -9.68 6.88
C LEU A 50 -13.94 -9.99 5.97
N LEU A 51 -13.07 -10.92 6.39
CA LEU A 51 -11.89 -11.33 5.64
C LEU A 51 -12.25 -12.00 4.31
N GLN A 52 -13.21 -12.93 4.29
CA GLN A 52 -13.67 -13.57 3.07
C GLN A 52 -14.21 -12.56 2.05
N LYS A 53 -15.01 -11.59 2.51
CA LYS A 53 -15.50 -10.50 1.67
C LYS A 53 -14.34 -9.65 1.16
N LEU A 54 -13.45 -9.25 2.04
CA LEU A 54 -12.31 -8.41 1.71
C LEU A 54 -11.40 -9.09 0.66
N VAL A 55 -11.06 -10.36 0.86
CA VAL A 55 -10.25 -11.15 -0.10
C VAL A 55 -10.92 -11.22 -1.47
N LYS A 56 -12.25 -11.41 -1.51
CA LYS A 56 -13.01 -11.41 -2.76
C LYS A 56 -12.93 -10.05 -3.45
N ASP A 57 -13.27 -8.97 -2.73
CA ASP A 57 -13.30 -7.61 -3.29
C ASP A 57 -11.88 -7.17 -3.74
N LEU A 58 -10.83 -7.54 -3.01
CA LEU A 58 -9.43 -7.28 -3.36
C LEU A 58 -8.95 -8.08 -4.57
N SER A 59 -9.47 -9.29 -4.76
CA SER A 59 -9.09 -10.16 -5.89
C SER A 59 -9.61 -9.63 -7.23
N ASP A 60 -10.69 -8.86 -7.21
CA ASP A 60 -11.32 -8.27 -8.40
C ASP A 60 -10.72 -6.89 -8.77
N LEU A 61 -9.78 -6.36 -7.99
CA LEU A 61 -9.13 -5.07 -8.28
C LEU A 61 -8.16 -5.17 -9.48
N SER A 62 -8.01 -4.06 -10.21
CA SER A 62 -7.06 -3.94 -11.32
C SER A 62 -5.60 -4.10 -10.88
N VAL A 63 -5.29 -3.78 -9.62
CA VAL A 63 -3.99 -3.99 -8.99
C VAL A 63 -4.23 -4.81 -7.71
N ARG A 64 -4.00 -6.12 -7.79
CA ARG A 64 -4.25 -7.05 -6.68
C ARG A 64 -3.17 -6.92 -5.61
N PRO A 65 -3.51 -6.81 -4.32
CA PRO A 65 -2.51 -6.70 -3.25
C PRO A 65 -1.74 -8.01 -3.09
N ASN A 66 -0.53 -7.91 -2.58
CA ASN A 66 0.32 -9.06 -2.31
C ASN A 66 -0.06 -9.78 -1.02
N ARG A 67 -0.39 -9.01 0.02
CA ARG A 67 -0.51 -9.53 1.38
C ARG A 67 -1.62 -8.84 2.16
N ILE A 68 -2.22 -9.61 3.05
CA ILE A 68 -3.13 -9.17 4.11
C ILE A 68 -2.50 -9.57 5.44
N PHE A 69 -2.37 -8.62 6.36
CA PHE A 69 -1.87 -8.84 7.71
C PHE A 69 -2.95 -8.44 8.73
N ILE A 70 -3.34 -9.39 9.57
CA ILE A 70 -4.38 -9.17 10.57
C ILE A 70 -3.74 -8.68 11.88
N HIS A 71 -4.17 -7.51 12.34
CA HIS A 71 -3.85 -6.95 13.65
C HIS A 71 -5.09 -6.99 14.55
N ASP A 72 -4.92 -6.64 15.83
CA ASP A 72 -6.01 -6.66 16.81
C ASP A 72 -7.16 -5.68 16.46
N ASP A 73 -6.85 -4.52 15.87
CA ASP A 73 -7.81 -3.42 15.62
C ASP A 73 -7.96 -3.05 14.14
N MET A 74 -7.20 -3.68 13.24
CA MET A 74 -7.23 -3.40 11.81
C MET A 74 -6.72 -4.59 10.98
N ILE A 75 -7.09 -4.58 9.70
CA ILE A 75 -6.51 -5.46 8.69
C ILE A 75 -5.68 -4.58 7.76
N GLU A 76 -4.38 -4.81 7.72
CA GLU A 76 -3.43 -4.14 6.82
C GLU A 76 -3.33 -4.91 5.50
N ILE A 77 -3.22 -4.18 4.39
CA ILE A 77 -3.24 -4.70 3.02
C ILE A 77 -2.08 -4.05 2.28
N ASP A 78 -1.21 -4.88 1.71
CA ASP A 78 0.05 -4.43 1.11
C ASP A 78 0.11 -4.63 -0.38
N TRP A 79 0.54 -3.57 -1.07
CA TRP A 79 0.98 -3.62 -2.45
C TRP A 79 2.49 -3.42 -2.51
N TYR A 80 3.21 -4.53 -2.70
CA TYR A 80 4.65 -4.52 -2.92
C TYR A 80 4.99 -4.08 -4.34
N THR A 81 6.19 -3.54 -4.49
CA THR A 81 6.74 -3.19 -5.79
C THR A 81 7.14 -4.43 -6.59
N LYS A 82 7.01 -4.34 -7.92
CA LYS A 82 7.54 -5.33 -8.86
C LYS A 82 8.87 -4.83 -9.39
N GLY A 83 9.95 -5.45 -8.93
CA GLY A 83 11.31 -4.97 -9.24
C GLY A 83 11.60 -3.61 -8.57
N TYR A 84 12.62 -2.91 -9.06
CA TYR A 84 13.08 -1.67 -8.42
C TYR A 84 12.29 -0.46 -8.94
N GLN A 85 11.29 -0.05 -8.16
CA GLN A 85 10.52 1.16 -8.40
C GLN A 85 11.08 2.28 -7.52
N MET A 86 11.42 3.43 -8.09
CA MET A 86 12.04 4.53 -7.35
C MET A 86 11.49 5.87 -7.82
N VAL A 87 11.37 6.80 -6.88
CA VAL A 87 11.08 8.21 -7.17
C VAL A 87 12.28 9.08 -6.78
N MET A 88 12.48 10.15 -7.53
CA MET A 88 13.65 11.02 -7.46
C MET A 88 13.45 12.22 -6.54
N ASN A 89 12.21 12.53 -6.20
CA ASN A 89 11.87 13.68 -5.39
C ASN A 89 10.49 13.53 -4.75
N ARG A 90 10.25 14.37 -3.74
CA ARG A 90 9.00 14.41 -2.99
C ARG A 90 7.76 14.60 -3.85
N GLY A 91 7.85 15.41 -4.91
CA GLY A 91 6.72 15.68 -5.80
C GLY A 91 6.27 14.42 -6.53
N GLN A 92 7.22 13.61 -7.02
CA GLN A 92 6.93 12.32 -7.63
C GLN A 92 6.36 11.32 -6.62
N TYR A 93 6.93 11.27 -5.42
CA TYR A 93 6.41 10.41 -4.35
C TYR A 93 4.95 10.71 -4.06
N VAL A 94 4.62 11.98 -3.81
CA VAL A 94 3.24 12.40 -3.52
C VAL A 94 2.33 12.21 -4.74
N GLY A 95 2.83 12.40 -5.96
CA GLY A 95 2.11 12.06 -7.19
C GLY A 95 1.66 10.60 -7.20
N LEU A 96 2.59 9.68 -6.91
CA LEU A 96 2.29 8.25 -6.79
C LEU A 96 1.28 7.97 -5.65
N LEU A 97 1.39 8.65 -4.51
CA LEU A 97 0.42 8.50 -3.42
C LEU A 97 -0.98 8.98 -3.80
N LEU A 98 -1.09 10.02 -4.63
CA LEU A 98 -2.37 10.50 -5.13
C LEU A 98 -3.00 9.50 -6.11
N GLU A 99 -2.20 8.84 -6.95
CA GLU A 99 -2.67 7.74 -7.81
C GLU A 99 -3.17 6.56 -6.96
N PHE A 100 -2.42 6.20 -5.92
CA PHE A 100 -2.82 5.16 -4.98
C PHE A 100 -4.10 5.53 -4.22
N ALA A 101 -4.21 6.77 -3.75
CA ALA A 101 -5.42 7.29 -3.11
C ALA A 101 -6.65 7.20 -4.02
N GLU A 102 -6.51 7.60 -5.28
CA GLU A 102 -7.58 7.52 -6.28
C GLU A 102 -7.99 6.06 -6.55
N PHE A 103 -7.02 5.15 -6.63
CA PHE A 103 -7.28 3.72 -6.74
C PHE A 103 -8.09 3.18 -5.55
N LEU A 104 -7.66 3.47 -4.32
CA LEU A 104 -8.36 3.02 -3.11
C LEU A 104 -9.77 3.60 -3.00
N ASN A 105 -9.95 4.87 -3.37
CA ASN A 105 -11.27 5.52 -3.36
C ASN A 105 -12.26 4.93 -4.38
N LYS A 106 -11.76 4.33 -5.47
CA LYS A 106 -12.58 3.64 -6.48
C LYS A 106 -12.84 2.18 -6.13
N ALA A 107 -12.08 1.59 -5.22
CA ALA A 107 -12.28 0.22 -4.81
C ALA A 107 -13.66 0.05 -4.14
N PRO A 108 -14.39 -1.06 -4.37
CA PRO A 108 -15.69 -1.31 -3.75
C PRO A 108 -15.58 -1.74 -2.27
N ILE A 109 -14.56 -1.25 -1.55
CA ILE A 109 -14.21 -1.64 -0.19
C ILE A 109 -14.42 -0.44 0.74
N HIS A 110 -15.39 -0.55 1.64
CA HIS A 110 -15.74 0.55 2.54
C HIS A 110 -14.65 0.76 3.60
N GLY A 111 -14.26 2.02 3.82
CA GLY A 111 -13.31 2.39 4.88
C GLY A 111 -11.86 2.00 4.58
N LEU A 112 -11.53 1.68 3.33
CA LEU A 112 -10.17 1.42 2.89
C LEU A 112 -9.35 2.71 2.85
N LEU A 113 -8.37 2.82 3.73
CA LEU A 113 -7.56 4.02 3.91
C LEU A 113 -6.07 3.71 3.77
N ILE A 114 -5.28 4.62 3.21
CA ILE A 114 -3.81 4.55 3.25
C ILE A 114 -3.37 4.42 4.72
N GLN A 115 -2.48 3.49 5.00
CA GLN A 115 -1.86 3.38 6.31
C GLN A 115 -0.70 4.37 6.37
N ASP A 116 -0.88 5.53 7.00
CA ASP A 116 0.09 6.63 7.07
C ASP A 116 1.31 6.36 7.98
N GLY A 117 1.21 5.38 8.88
CA GLY A 117 2.33 4.95 9.74
C GLY A 117 3.59 4.59 8.95
N TYR A 118 3.43 4.09 7.72
CA TYR A 118 4.57 3.70 6.87
C TYR A 118 5.44 4.87 6.41
N PHE A 119 4.99 6.13 6.54
CA PHE A 119 5.86 7.28 6.27
C PHE A 119 7.11 7.31 7.16
N GLY A 120 7.05 6.62 8.31
CA GLY A 120 8.17 6.40 9.21
C GLY A 120 8.95 5.11 8.97
N ASP A 121 8.46 4.19 8.13
CA ASP A 121 9.10 2.90 7.88
C ASP A 121 10.47 3.08 7.20
N ASP A 122 11.34 2.10 7.34
CA ASP A 122 12.57 2.07 6.55
C ASP A 122 12.24 1.76 5.08
N PRO A 123 12.90 2.44 4.12
CA PRO A 123 12.73 2.13 2.70
C PRO A 123 13.31 0.75 2.36
N GLU A 124 13.04 0.26 1.16
CA GLU A 124 13.63 -0.99 0.63
C GLU A 124 15.15 -0.84 0.41
N ASP A 125 15.80 -1.96 0.10
CA ASP A 125 17.19 -2.01 -0.34
C ASP A 125 17.58 -0.86 -1.29
N SER A 126 18.77 -0.31 -1.07
CA SER A 126 19.34 0.73 -1.91
C SER A 126 19.54 0.23 -3.35
N VAL A 127 19.13 1.03 -4.34
CA VAL A 127 19.32 0.68 -5.76
C VAL A 127 20.76 0.89 -6.25
N ARG A 128 21.69 1.32 -5.39
CA ARG A 128 23.09 1.66 -5.77
C ARG A 128 23.87 0.52 -6.41
N SER A 129 23.51 -0.73 -6.12
CA SER A 129 24.16 -1.93 -6.67
C SER A 129 23.45 -2.51 -7.90
N VAL A 130 22.37 -1.86 -8.36
CA VAL A 130 21.51 -2.33 -9.44
C VAL A 130 21.81 -1.53 -10.72
N SER A 131 21.78 -2.19 -11.88
CA SER A 131 21.89 -1.48 -13.18
C SER A 131 20.71 -0.53 -13.38
N ASN A 132 20.96 0.66 -13.92
CA ASN A 132 19.91 1.64 -14.23
C ASN A 132 18.79 1.06 -15.11
N ASP A 133 19.11 0.12 -16.01
CA ASP A 133 18.12 -0.52 -16.90
C ASP A 133 17.10 -1.40 -16.15
N MET A 134 17.38 -1.72 -14.89
CA MET A 134 16.51 -2.53 -14.02
C MET A 134 15.67 -1.66 -13.06
N VAL A 135 15.87 -0.33 -13.06
CA VAL A 135 15.21 0.60 -12.16
C VAL A 135 14.18 1.42 -12.95
N ASN A 136 12.94 1.42 -12.49
CA ASN A 136 11.93 2.35 -12.97
C ASN A 136 11.96 3.61 -12.10
N PHE A 137 12.38 4.73 -12.68
CA PHE A 137 12.53 6.03 -12.00
C PHE A 137 11.25 6.88 -11.97
N PHE A 138 10.18 6.41 -12.64
CA PHE A 138 8.89 7.08 -12.73
C PHE A 138 7.76 6.05 -12.61
N PRO A 139 7.63 5.38 -11.45
CA PRO A 139 6.57 4.43 -11.22
C PRO A 139 5.21 5.10 -11.23
N GLU A 140 4.24 4.41 -11.81
CA GLU A 140 2.80 4.71 -11.73
C GLU A 140 2.13 3.63 -10.87
N PHE A 141 1.04 3.95 -10.18
CA PHE A 141 0.29 2.95 -9.44
C PHE A 141 -0.57 2.09 -10.38
N ASN A 142 0.02 1.02 -10.90
CA ASN A 142 -0.62 0.06 -11.79
C ASN A 142 -0.08 -1.37 -11.59
N SER A 143 -0.67 -2.33 -12.29
CA SER A 143 -0.32 -3.75 -12.16
C SER A 143 1.01 -4.13 -12.79
N SER A 144 1.68 -3.26 -13.55
CA SER A 144 3.05 -3.53 -14.02
C SER A 144 4.08 -3.18 -12.95
N CYS A 145 3.79 -2.19 -12.10
CA CYS A 145 4.71 -1.69 -11.08
C CYS A 145 4.43 -2.22 -9.67
N PHE A 146 3.20 -2.59 -9.34
CA PHE A 146 2.79 -3.01 -8.00
C PHE A 146 1.91 -4.26 -7.99
N GLY A 147 1.79 -4.87 -6.80
CA GLY A 147 0.83 -5.94 -6.55
C GLY A 147 1.32 -7.33 -6.95
N LEU A 148 0.39 -8.28 -6.99
CA LEU A 148 0.62 -9.66 -7.43
C LEU A 148 0.81 -9.77 -8.93
N LYS A 149 1.60 -10.75 -9.37
CA LYS A 149 1.60 -11.22 -10.76
C LYS A 149 0.37 -12.07 -11.04
N ASP A 150 0.08 -12.24 -12.32
CA ASP A 150 -0.99 -13.14 -12.75
C ASP A 150 -0.75 -14.55 -12.19
N ASN A 151 -1.81 -15.16 -11.65
CA ASN A 151 -1.82 -16.47 -10.98
C ASN A 151 -1.18 -16.56 -9.59
N GLU A 152 -0.65 -15.47 -9.03
CA GLU A 152 -0.29 -15.46 -7.61
C GLU A 152 -1.53 -15.24 -6.71
N SER A 153 -1.47 -15.79 -5.51
CA SER A 153 -2.52 -15.67 -4.48
C SER A 153 -2.12 -14.61 -3.44
N ILE A 154 -3.12 -13.94 -2.87
CA ILE A 154 -2.92 -13.02 -1.76
C ILE A 154 -2.45 -13.83 -0.55
N GLU A 155 -1.30 -13.46 0.02
CA GLU A 155 -0.82 -14.04 1.26
C GLU A 155 -1.64 -13.51 2.44
N ILE A 156 -2.09 -14.37 3.35
CA ILE A 156 -2.83 -13.95 4.55
C ILE A 156 -2.01 -14.38 5.77
N ILE A 157 -1.66 -13.42 6.61
CA ILE A 157 -0.85 -13.63 7.82
C ILE A 157 -1.68 -13.31 9.06
N ASN A 158 -1.45 -14.07 10.13
CA ASN A 158 -2.16 -14.01 11.42
C ASN A 158 -3.66 -14.35 11.32
N CYS A 159 -4.00 -15.29 10.44
CA CYS A 159 -5.30 -15.96 10.46
C CYS A 159 -5.16 -17.23 11.30
N ASN A 160 -5.64 -17.23 12.54
CA ASN A 160 -5.70 -18.43 13.39
C ASN A 160 -7.12 -19.02 13.38
#